data_AF-A0A3P9PC64-F1
#
_entry.id   AF-A0A3P9PC64-F1
#
_cell.length_a   1.000
_cell.length_b   1.000
_cell.length_c   1.000
_cell.angle_alpha   90.00
_cell.angle_beta   90.00
_cell.angle_gamma   90.00
#
_symmetry.space_group_name_H-M   'P 1'
#
loop_
_entity.id
_entity.type
_entity.pdbx_description
1 polymer ?
#
loop_
_entity_poly.entity_id
_entity_poly.type
_entity_poly.pdbx_seq_one_letter_code
_entity_poly.pdbx_strand_id
1 'polypeptide(L)'
;LFLLISFYYFFNFFCQMLLKRYYLSVAYGIIFVVGLVGNITSIGIYIAKLRPWKSSSIIMVNLALMDLLYVLTMPFLVYYYSNGESWMLGDFMCRFVRFAFHFHLYGSILSLSCVAVFRFLVVIQPLKVVEVQQKVWGIVACLVVWIISAAEVTPMFECNQYGLTFPLFLSHSCAHFLHILNTTRL
;
A
#
# COMPACT_ATOMS: atom_id res chain seq x y z
N LEU A 1 43.37 4.23 -11.86
CA LEU A 1 42.37 4.81 -10.93
C LEU A 1 41.02 5.09 -11.63
N PHE A 2 40.98 5.88 -12.70
CA PHE A 2 39.74 6.23 -13.43
C PHE A 2 38.97 5.01 -13.98
N LEU A 3 39.69 4.01 -14.51
CA LEU A 3 39.11 2.75 -14.99
C LEU A 3 38.57 1.86 -13.86
N LEU A 4 39.24 1.85 -12.70
CA LEU A 4 38.78 1.12 -11.50
C LEU A 4 37.52 1.75 -10.92
N ILE A 5 37.46 3.09 -10.91
CA ILE A 5 36.27 3.85 -10.49
C ILE A 5 35.11 3.58 -11.46
N SER A 6 35.36 3.62 -12.77
CA SER A 6 34.32 3.32 -13.78
C SER A 6 33.84 1.87 -13.69
N PHE A 7 34.75 0.91 -13.46
CA PHE A 7 34.41 -0.49 -13.25
C PHE A 7 33.59 -0.69 -11.95
N TYR A 8 33.94 0.00 -10.87
CA TYR A 8 33.19 -0.05 -9.61
C TYR A 8 31.77 0.50 -9.76
N TYR A 9 31.60 1.66 -10.42
CA TYR A 9 30.27 2.21 -10.69
C TYR A 9 29.46 1.32 -11.64
N PHE A 10 30.08 0.77 -12.69
CA PHE A 10 29.43 -0.17 -13.61
C PHE A 10 28.99 -1.45 -12.90
N PHE A 11 29.84 -2.02 -12.05
CA PHE A 11 29.52 -3.20 -11.24
C PHE A 11 28.40 -2.91 -10.23
N ASN A 12 28.44 -1.77 -9.53
CA ASN A 12 27.37 -1.36 -8.61
C ASN A 12 26.05 -1.12 -9.36
N PHE A 13 26.09 -0.50 -10.53
CA PHE A 13 24.94 -0.26 -11.39
C PHE A 13 24.32 -1.59 -11.86
N PHE A 14 25.14 -2.52 -12.33
CA PHE A 14 24.71 -3.84 -12.77
C PHE A 14 24.17 -4.67 -11.60
N CYS A 15 24.83 -4.62 -10.44
CA CYS A 15 24.37 -5.28 -9.22
C CYS A 15 23.02 -4.71 -8.75
N GLN A 16 22.83 -3.38 -8.77
CA GLN A 16 21.53 -2.77 -8.46
C GLN A 16 20.45 -3.15 -9.46
N MET A 17 20.74 -3.19 -10.77
CA MET A 17 19.78 -3.66 -11.77
C MET A 17 19.36 -5.11 -11.55
N LEU A 18 20.34 -6.00 -11.35
CA LEU A 18 20.07 -7.41 -11.11
C LEU A 18 19.30 -7.59 -9.79
N LEU A 19 19.73 -6.92 -8.73
CA LEU A 19 19.06 -6.98 -7.44
C LEU A 19 17.61 -6.52 -7.59
N LYS A 20 17.34 -5.36 -8.19
CA LYS A 20 15.96 -4.88 -8.42
C LYS A 20 15.14 -5.86 -9.26
N ARG A 21 15.66 -6.31 -10.41
CA ARG A 21 14.95 -7.21 -11.33
C ARG A 21 14.63 -8.57 -10.70
N TYR A 22 15.58 -9.19 -10.01
CA TYR A 22 15.39 -10.52 -9.41
C TYR A 22 14.71 -10.45 -8.04
N TYR A 23 15.22 -9.61 -7.13
CA TYR A 23 14.69 -9.48 -5.78
C TYR A 23 13.26 -8.94 -5.77
N LEU A 24 12.96 -7.85 -6.50
CA LEU A 24 11.61 -7.27 -6.48
C LEU A 24 10.59 -8.18 -7.15
N SER A 25 10.93 -8.77 -8.31
CA SER A 25 10.03 -9.70 -9.00
C SER A 25 9.70 -10.92 -8.14
N VAL A 26 10.71 -11.52 -7.50
CA VAL A 26 10.50 -12.66 -6.59
C VAL A 26 9.74 -12.23 -5.34
N ALA A 27 10.10 -11.11 -4.72
CA ALA A 27 9.42 -10.61 -3.53
C ALA A 27 7.93 -10.30 -3.80
N TYR A 28 7.62 -9.57 -4.88
CA TYR A 28 6.22 -9.28 -5.25
C TYR A 28 5.45 -10.56 -5.63
N GLY A 29 6.10 -11.55 -6.24
CA GLY A 29 5.50 -12.87 -6.49
C GLY A 29 5.17 -13.62 -5.20
N ILE A 30 6.06 -13.62 -4.21
CA ILE A 30 5.82 -14.23 -2.90
C ILE A 30 4.69 -13.48 -2.16
N ILE A 31 4.75 -12.15 -2.14
CA ILE A 31 3.72 -11.29 -1.55
C ILE A 31 2.36 -11.55 -2.20
N PHE A 32 2.33 -11.78 -3.52
CA PHE A 32 1.11 -12.13 -4.22
C PHE A 32 0.48 -13.42 -3.68
N VAL A 33 1.25 -14.50 -3.64
CA VAL A 33 0.74 -15.81 -3.18
C VAL A 33 0.33 -15.75 -1.70
N VAL A 34 1.20 -15.23 -0.84
CA VAL A 34 0.95 -15.14 0.60
C VAL A 34 -0.23 -14.19 0.89
N GLY A 35 -0.27 -13.04 0.22
CA GLY A 35 -1.33 -12.05 0.37
C GLY A 35 -2.68 -12.58 -0.10
N LEU A 36 -2.74 -13.30 -1.21
CA LEU A 36 -3.97 -13.90 -1.73
C LEU A 36 -4.51 -14.96 -0.77
N VAL A 37 -3.68 -15.94 -0.41
CA VAL A 37 -4.08 -17.03 0.49
C VAL A 37 -4.43 -16.50 1.88
N GLY A 38 -3.60 -15.62 2.45
CA GLY A 38 -3.79 -15.05 3.77
C GLY A 38 -5.07 -14.23 3.90
N ASN A 39 -5.31 -13.31 2.97
CA ASN A 39 -6.49 -12.43 3.04
C ASN A 39 -7.79 -13.17 2.70
N ILE A 40 -7.80 -14.12 1.75
CA ILE A 40 -8.98 -14.96 1.50
C ILE A 40 -9.31 -15.79 2.74
N THR A 41 -8.30 -16.41 3.36
CA THR A 41 -8.49 -17.18 4.60
C THR A 41 -9.03 -16.30 5.71
N SER A 42 -8.48 -15.10 5.88
CA SER A 42 -8.93 -14.11 6.86
C SER A 42 -10.41 -13.79 6.70
N ILE A 43 -10.84 -13.42 5.49
CA ILE A 43 -12.25 -13.15 5.17
C ILE A 43 -13.12 -14.38 5.47
N GLY A 44 -12.66 -15.58 5.08
CA GLY A 44 -13.35 -16.83 5.37
C GLY A 44 -13.56 -17.06 6.88
N ILE A 45 -12.55 -16.79 7.70
CA ILE A 45 -12.63 -16.87 9.17
C ILE A 45 -13.60 -15.81 9.72
N TYR A 46 -13.56 -14.58 9.22
CA TYR A 46 -14.49 -13.52 9.64
C TYR A 46 -15.95 -13.89 9.36
N ILE A 47 -16.23 -14.43 8.18
CA ILE A 47 -17.58 -14.83 7.79
C ILE A 47 -18.04 -16.05 8.58
N ALA A 48 -17.19 -17.07 8.72
CA ALA A 48 -17.58 -18.36 9.30
C ALA A 48 -17.59 -18.37 10.84
N LYS A 49 -16.62 -17.71 11.50
CA LYS A 49 -16.38 -17.87 12.95
C LYS A 49 -16.67 -16.63 13.79
N LEU A 50 -16.73 -15.44 13.22
CA LEU A 50 -16.79 -14.18 13.99
C LEU A 50 -18.19 -13.54 13.99
N ARG A 51 -19.24 -14.37 14.06
CA ARG A 51 -20.63 -13.96 14.31
C ARG A 51 -20.86 -13.87 15.83
N PRO A 52 -21.50 -12.81 16.36
CA PRO A 52 -22.16 -11.71 15.66
C PRO A 52 -21.20 -10.65 15.12
N TRP A 53 -21.51 -10.09 13.95
CA TRP A 53 -20.70 -9.06 13.30
C TRP A 53 -20.76 -7.74 14.08
N LYS A 54 -19.59 -7.25 14.48
CA LYS A 54 -19.36 -5.97 15.16
C LYS A 54 -18.74 -4.95 14.20
N SER A 55 -18.76 -3.67 14.56
CA SER A 55 -18.10 -2.60 13.80
C SER A 55 -16.64 -2.92 13.43
N SER A 56 -15.84 -3.41 14.40
CA SER A 56 -14.45 -3.81 14.17
C SER A 56 -14.29 -4.98 13.18
N SER A 57 -15.21 -5.95 13.17
CA SER A 57 -15.17 -7.06 12.21
C SER A 57 -15.40 -6.58 10.77
N ILE A 58 -16.30 -5.60 10.58
CA ILE A 58 -16.57 -5.02 9.26
C ILE A 58 -15.35 -4.28 8.73
N ILE A 59 -14.69 -3.49 9.58
CA ILE A 59 -13.49 -2.75 9.19
C ILE A 59 -12.33 -3.70 8.85
N MET A 60 -12.16 -4.79 9.60
CA MET A 60 -11.14 -5.80 9.29
C MET A 60 -11.42 -6.54 7.98
N VAL A 61 -12.69 -6.81 7.64
CA VAL A 61 -13.06 -7.37 6.34
C VAL A 61 -12.83 -6.37 5.21
N ASN A 62 -13.12 -5.08 5.42
CA ASN A 62 -12.80 -4.02 4.45
C ASN A 62 -11.28 -3.92 4.20
N LEU A 63 -10.48 -4.00 5.26
CA LEU A 63 -9.02 -4.02 5.15
C LEU A 63 -8.53 -5.22 4.32
N ALA A 64 -9.00 -6.44 4.63
CA ALA A 64 -8.64 -7.63 3.87
C ALA A 64 -9.09 -7.56 2.40
N LEU A 65 -10.21 -6.90 2.12
CA LEU A 65 -10.67 -6.65 0.75
C LEU A 65 -9.74 -5.68 0.00
N MET A 66 -9.32 -4.58 0.64
CA MET A 66 -8.34 -3.65 0.07
C MET A 66 -7.00 -4.33 -0.21
N ASP A 67 -6.54 -5.17 0.72
CA ASP A 67 -5.32 -5.98 0.54
C ASP A 67 -5.43 -6.89 -0.68
N LEU A 68 -6.56 -7.59 -0.86
CA LEU A 68 -6.78 -8.44 -2.03
C LEU A 68 -6.76 -7.63 -3.33
N LEU A 69 -7.46 -6.49 -3.36
CA LEU A 69 -7.48 -5.63 -4.55
C LEU A 69 -6.07 -5.17 -4.93
N TYR A 70 -5.25 -4.77 -3.96
CA TYR A 70 -3.87 -4.36 -4.21
C TYR A 70 -2.97 -5.54 -4.60
N VAL A 71 -3.10 -6.68 -3.92
CA VAL A 71 -2.35 -7.90 -4.23
C VAL A 71 -2.61 -8.35 -5.67
N LEU A 72 -3.85 -8.25 -6.18
CA LEU A 72 -4.16 -8.54 -7.58
C LEU A 72 -3.40 -7.64 -8.58
N THR A 73 -2.89 -6.49 -8.15
CA THR A 73 -2.06 -5.61 -8.99
C THR A 73 -0.56 -6.00 -9.02
N MET A 74 -0.10 -6.77 -8.04
CA MET A 74 1.29 -7.28 -7.93
C MET A 74 1.82 -8.00 -9.18
N PRO A 75 1.07 -8.90 -9.86
CA PRO A 75 1.58 -9.56 -11.06
C PRO A 75 1.96 -8.58 -12.17
N PHE A 76 1.30 -7.42 -12.26
CA PHE A 76 1.68 -6.38 -13.22
C PHE A 76 3.03 -5.72 -12.85
N LEU A 77 3.33 -5.56 -11.55
CA LEU A 77 4.65 -5.10 -11.10
C LEU A 77 5.73 -6.15 -11.40
N VAL A 78 5.45 -7.44 -11.16
CA VAL A 78 6.39 -8.52 -11.48
C VAL A 78 6.74 -8.50 -12.97
N TYR A 79 5.74 -8.32 -13.84
CA TYR A 79 5.96 -8.18 -15.28
C TYR A 79 6.79 -6.93 -15.64
N TYR A 80 6.53 -5.80 -14.99
CA TYR A 80 7.29 -4.57 -15.19
C TYR A 80 8.77 -4.71 -14.80
N TYR A 81 9.07 -5.27 -13.63
CA TYR A 81 10.45 -5.44 -13.16
C TYR A 81 11.18 -6.53 -13.94
N SER A 82 10.50 -7.62 -14.34
CA SER A 82 11.11 -8.66 -15.17
C SER A 82 11.45 -8.15 -16.56
N ASN A 83 10.64 -7.25 -17.15
CA ASN A 83 10.93 -6.58 -18.41
C ASN A 83 11.86 -5.36 -18.30
N GLY A 84 12.57 -5.21 -17.18
CA GLY A 84 13.63 -4.21 -17.05
C GLY A 84 13.09 -2.79 -16.96
N GLU A 85 12.00 -2.61 -16.20
CA GLU A 85 11.35 -1.32 -15.96
C GLU A 85 10.73 -0.70 -17.22
N SER A 86 10.46 -1.52 -18.25
CA SER A 86 9.72 -1.09 -19.44
C SER A 86 8.22 -1.32 -19.27
N TRP A 87 7.46 -0.23 -19.10
CA TRP A 87 6.01 -0.29 -18.93
C TRP A 87 5.28 -0.45 -20.27
N MET A 88 4.74 -1.64 -20.55
CA MET A 88 4.06 -1.95 -21.82
C MET A 88 2.53 -2.09 -21.69
N LEU A 89 1.97 -2.00 -20.49
CA LEU A 89 0.53 -2.19 -20.20
C LEU A 89 -0.32 -0.93 -20.44
N GLY A 90 0.27 0.12 -21.01
CA GLY A 90 -0.37 1.40 -21.31
C GLY A 90 -0.56 2.32 -20.10
N ASP A 91 -0.84 3.59 -20.38
CA ASP A 91 -0.95 4.66 -19.38
C ASP A 91 -2.01 4.41 -18.32
N PHE A 92 -3.15 3.85 -18.71
CA PHE A 92 -4.26 3.57 -17.80
C PHE A 92 -3.81 2.61 -16.68
N MET A 93 -3.15 1.51 -17.04
CA MET A 93 -2.71 0.53 -16.04
C MET A 93 -1.61 1.07 -15.14
N CYS A 94 -0.72 1.94 -15.67
CA CYS A 94 0.27 2.61 -14.84
C CYS A 94 -0.40 3.45 -13.75
N ARG A 95 -1.38 4.29 -14.15
CA ARG A 95 -2.13 5.14 -13.23
C ARG A 95 -2.94 4.31 -12.24
N PHE A 96 -3.55 3.21 -12.70
CA PHE A 96 -4.33 2.31 -11.86
C PHE A 96 -3.46 1.62 -10.79
N VAL A 97 -2.30 1.07 -11.17
CA VAL A 97 -1.37 0.45 -10.21
C VAL A 97 -0.89 1.45 -9.16
N ARG A 98 -0.57 2.67 -9.59
CA ARG A 98 -0.18 3.76 -8.70
C ARG A 98 -1.32 4.17 -7.76
N PHE A 99 -2.53 4.30 -8.30
CA PHE A 99 -3.73 4.58 -7.52
C PHE A 99 -3.97 3.49 -6.48
N ALA A 100 -3.92 2.22 -6.89
CA ALA A 100 -4.15 1.07 -6.02
C ALA A 100 -3.17 1.02 -4.85
N PHE A 101 -1.88 1.31 -5.07
CA PHE A 101 -0.90 1.39 -4.00
C PHE A 101 -1.22 2.46 -2.95
N HIS A 102 -1.51 3.69 -3.38
CA HIS A 102 -1.78 4.78 -2.44
C HIS A 102 -3.12 4.57 -1.74
N PHE A 103 -4.14 4.15 -2.49
CA PHE A 103 -5.44 3.82 -1.94
C PHE A 103 -5.36 2.70 -0.88
N HIS A 104 -4.56 1.66 -1.13
CA HIS A 104 -4.28 0.59 -0.17
C HIS A 104 -3.55 1.11 1.07
N LEU A 105 -2.49 1.91 0.89
CA LEU A 105 -1.69 2.46 1.98
C LEU A 105 -2.54 3.34 2.92
N TYR A 106 -3.20 4.35 2.36
CA TYR A 106 -4.04 5.27 3.13
C TYR A 106 -5.27 4.56 3.72
N GLY A 107 -5.90 3.68 2.93
CA GLY A 107 -7.03 2.87 3.39
C GLY A 107 -6.68 2.00 4.60
N SER A 108 -5.48 1.40 4.58
CA SER A 108 -5.00 0.57 5.68
C SER A 108 -4.72 1.36 6.95
N ILE A 109 -4.02 2.49 6.83
CA ILE A 109 -3.70 3.36 7.97
C ILE A 109 -5.00 3.85 8.63
N LEU A 110 -5.92 4.42 7.85
CA LEU A 110 -7.17 4.95 8.38
C LEU A 110 -8.05 3.85 8.98
N SER A 111 -8.13 2.68 8.34
CA SER A 111 -8.88 1.53 8.88
C SER A 111 -8.33 1.06 10.23
N LEU A 112 -7.01 0.93 10.36
CA LEU A 112 -6.36 0.55 11.61
C LEU A 112 -6.55 1.62 12.69
N SER A 113 -6.47 2.90 12.33
CA SER A 113 -6.78 4.01 13.24
C SER A 113 -8.23 3.95 13.72
N CYS A 114 -9.21 3.70 12.84
CA CYS A 114 -10.60 3.53 13.23
C CYS A 114 -10.77 2.36 14.21
N VAL A 115 -10.14 1.21 13.94
CA VAL A 115 -10.18 0.06 14.87
C VAL A 115 -9.59 0.44 16.22
N ALA A 116 -8.44 1.11 16.25
CA ALA A 116 -7.80 1.55 17.48
C ALA A 116 -8.69 2.51 18.29
N VAL A 117 -9.30 3.50 17.63
CA VAL A 117 -10.25 4.43 18.25
C VAL A 117 -11.47 3.69 18.80
N PHE A 118 -12.07 2.79 18.03
CA PHE A 118 -13.21 2.01 18.51
C PHE A 118 -12.87 1.13 19.72
N ARG A 119 -11.70 0.50 19.72
CA ARG A 119 -11.23 -0.28 20.87
C ARG A 119 -10.99 0.60 22.10
N PHE A 120 -10.40 1.78 21.90
CA PHE A 120 -10.20 2.74 22.96
C PHE A 120 -11.53 3.22 23.57
N LEU A 121 -12.50 3.60 22.73
CA LEU A 121 -13.85 4.02 23.15
C LEU A 121 -14.58 2.94 23.96
N VAL A 122 -14.45 1.67 23.57
CA VAL A 122 -15.06 0.54 24.29
C VAL A 122 -14.48 0.40 25.71
N VAL A 123 -13.19 0.66 25.89
CA VAL A 123 -12.53 0.57 27.19
C VAL A 123 -12.95 1.74 28.10
N ILE A 124 -13.02 2.96 27.56
CA ILE A 124 -13.32 4.15 28.37
C ILE A 124 -14.82 4.36 28.64
N GLN A 125 -15.71 3.87 27.78
CA GLN A 125 -17.15 4.12 27.86
C GLN A 125 -17.96 2.82 27.80
N PRO A 126 -17.92 1.97 28.86
CA PRO A 126 -18.60 0.67 28.89
C PRO A 126 -20.11 0.77 28.65
N LEU A 127 -20.75 1.88 29.05
CA LEU A 127 -22.18 2.12 28.86
C LEU A 127 -22.58 2.41 27.40
N LYS A 128 -21.66 2.90 26.55
CA LYS A 128 -21.89 3.19 25.13
C LYS A 128 -21.42 2.08 24.19
N VAL A 129 -20.91 0.96 24.75
CA VAL A 129 -20.34 -0.15 23.97
C VAL A 129 -21.35 -0.73 22.98
N VAL A 130 -22.63 -0.82 23.37
CA VAL A 130 -23.68 -1.39 22.50
C VAL A 130 -23.85 -0.55 21.23
N GLU A 131 -23.80 0.78 21.36
CA GLU A 131 -23.92 1.72 20.23
C GLU A 131 -22.67 1.65 19.34
N VAL A 132 -21.48 1.77 19.91
CA VAL A 132 -20.19 1.78 19.17
C VAL A 132 -19.89 0.46 18.46
N GLN A 133 -20.41 -0.67 18.96
CA GLN A 133 -20.24 -1.99 18.36
C GLN A 133 -21.25 -2.27 17.23
N GLN A 134 -22.24 -1.39 16.99
CA GLN A 134 -23.21 -1.59 15.91
C GLN A 134 -22.54 -1.61 14.54
N LYS A 135 -23.08 -2.46 13.65
CA LYS A 135 -22.58 -2.62 12.29
C LYS A 135 -22.56 -1.32 11.49
N VAL A 136 -23.53 -0.45 11.76
CA VAL A 136 -23.69 0.86 11.10
C VAL A 136 -22.41 1.69 11.24
N TRP A 137 -21.83 1.80 12.44
CA TRP A 137 -20.59 2.55 12.65
C TRP A 137 -19.38 1.95 11.93
N GLY A 138 -19.34 0.62 11.78
CA GLY A 138 -18.32 -0.04 10.96
C GLY A 138 -18.46 0.31 9.47
N ILE A 139 -19.69 0.33 8.96
CA ILE A 139 -19.97 0.70 7.56
C ILE A 139 -19.65 2.18 7.32
N VAL A 140 -20.09 3.07 8.22
CA VAL A 140 -19.79 4.51 8.14
C VAL A 140 -18.28 4.74 8.18
N ALA A 141 -17.54 4.07 9.07
CA ALA A 141 -16.09 4.16 9.11
C ALA A 141 -15.45 3.72 7.79
N CYS A 142 -15.89 2.59 7.21
CA CYS A 142 -15.39 2.15 5.91
C CYS A 142 -15.68 3.19 4.80
N LEU A 143 -16.90 3.73 4.73
CA LEU A 143 -17.23 4.76 3.73
C LEU A 143 -16.36 6.02 3.89
N VAL A 144 -16.13 6.46 5.13
CA VAL A 144 -15.25 7.60 5.43
C VAL A 144 -13.81 7.30 4.98
N VAL A 145 -13.29 6.11 5.29
CA VAL A 145 -11.95 5.68 4.83
C VAL A 145 -11.86 5.75 3.30
N TRP A 146 -12.85 5.20 2.59
CA TRP A 146 -12.85 5.20 1.13
C TRP A 146 -12.87 6.61 0.54
N ILE A 147 -13.70 7.51 1.09
CA ILE A 147 -13.79 8.91 0.62
C ILE A 147 -12.48 9.64 0.86
N ILE A 148 -11.90 9.54 2.07
CA ILE A 148 -10.65 10.22 2.41
C ILE A 148 -9.49 9.66 1.56
N SER A 149 -9.35 8.34 1.47
CA SER A 149 -8.30 7.72 0.65
C SER A 149 -8.46 8.06 -0.83
N ALA A 150 -9.68 8.18 -1.35
CA ALA A 150 -9.90 8.63 -2.72
C ALA A 150 -9.52 10.11 -2.89
N ALA A 151 -9.93 10.98 -1.96
CA ALA A 151 -9.61 12.41 -1.97
C ALA A 151 -8.10 12.68 -1.93
N GLU A 152 -7.35 11.97 -1.08
CA GLU A 152 -5.88 12.10 -0.99
C GLU A 152 -5.16 11.69 -2.29
N VAL A 153 -5.77 10.82 -3.09
CA VAL A 153 -5.21 10.38 -4.36
C VAL A 153 -5.64 11.28 -5.54
N THR A 154 -6.68 12.11 -5.40
CA THR A 154 -7.08 13.07 -6.45
C THR A 154 -5.96 13.97 -7.00
N PRO A 155 -5.07 14.60 -6.18
CA PRO A 155 -3.99 15.45 -6.72
C PRO A 155 -2.99 14.68 -7.58
N MET A 156 -2.96 13.35 -7.47
CA MET A 156 -2.13 12.48 -8.31
C MET A 156 -2.59 12.44 -9.77
N PHE A 157 -3.88 12.66 -10.03
CA PHE A 157 -4.45 12.68 -11.39
C PHE A 157 -4.33 14.07 -12.05
N GLU A 158 -4.35 15.14 -11.24
CA GLU A 158 -4.21 16.52 -11.74
C GLU A 158 -2.76 16.91 -12.05
N CYS A 159 -1.77 16.20 -11.51
CA CYS A 159 -0.36 16.33 -11.88
C CYS A 159 -0.04 15.71 -13.26
N ASN A 160 -0.89 15.98 -14.26
CA ASN A 160 -0.70 15.56 -15.65
C ASN A 160 -0.33 16.75 -16.56
N GLN A 161 -0.19 17.96 -16.01
CA GLN A 161 0.21 19.14 -16.79
C GLN A 161 1.73 19.41 -16.77
N TYR A 162 2.52 18.68 -15.98
CA TYR A 162 3.98 18.89 -15.84
C TYR A 162 4.88 17.69 -16.22
N GLY A 163 4.41 16.74 -17.03
CA GLY A 163 5.30 15.79 -17.73
C GLY A 163 6.29 14.99 -16.87
N LEU A 164 5.95 14.66 -15.62
CA LEU A 164 6.87 13.97 -14.70
C LEU A 164 6.58 12.47 -14.63
N THR A 165 7.16 11.76 -15.59
CA THR A 165 7.20 10.30 -15.70
C THR A 165 8.15 9.71 -14.66
N PHE A 166 7.59 9.15 -13.58
CA PHE A 166 8.14 8.01 -12.82
C PHE A 166 9.23 8.14 -11.72
N PRO A 167 9.81 9.27 -11.25
CA PRO A 167 10.76 9.22 -10.12
C PRO A 167 10.27 9.92 -8.83
N LEU A 168 9.19 10.71 -8.85
CA LEU A 168 8.92 11.69 -7.79
C LEU A 168 8.45 11.13 -6.44
N PHE A 169 7.77 9.98 -6.42
CA PHE A 169 7.32 9.38 -5.15
C PHE A 169 8.40 8.53 -4.48
N LEU A 170 9.35 7.95 -5.25
CA LEU A 170 10.58 7.41 -4.64
C LEU A 170 11.53 8.52 -4.21
N SER A 171 11.54 9.69 -4.89
CA SER A 171 12.40 10.80 -4.52
C SER A 171 11.92 11.56 -3.28
N HIS A 172 10.62 11.64 -2.99
CA HIS A 172 10.15 12.33 -1.76
C HIS A 172 10.57 11.59 -0.48
N SER A 173 10.47 10.26 -0.45
CA SER A 173 10.95 9.45 0.68
C SER A 173 12.48 9.46 0.79
N CYS A 174 13.19 9.49 -0.34
CA CYS A 174 14.66 9.52 -0.37
C CYS A 174 15.23 10.92 -0.02
N ALA A 175 14.58 12.01 -0.45
CA ALA A 175 14.99 13.38 -0.14
C ALA A 175 14.74 13.74 1.33
N HIS A 176 13.65 13.25 1.93
CA HIS A 176 13.41 13.41 3.37
C HIS A 176 14.46 12.65 4.20
N PHE A 177 14.85 11.44 3.77
CA PHE A 177 15.90 10.65 4.44
C PHE A 177 17.31 11.22 4.24
N LEU A 178 17.63 11.77 3.05
CA LEU A 178 18.89 12.49 2.81
C LEU A 178 18.97 13.81 3.57
N HIS A 179 17.86 14.55 3.71
CA HIS A 179 17.82 15.76 4.53
C HIS A 179 18.06 15.45 6.02
N ILE A 180 17.48 14.35 6.53
CA ILE A 180 17.73 13.87 7.91
C ILE A 180 19.19 13.43 8.11
N LEU A 181 19.78 12.72 7.14
CA LEU A 181 21.20 12.29 7.20
C LEU A 181 22.19 13.46 7.05
N ASN A 182 21.84 14.52 6.32
CA ASN A 182 22.68 15.70 6.17
C ASN A 182 22.58 16.66 7.37
N THR A 183 21.47 16.61 8.12
CA THR A 183 21.27 17.40 9.35
C THR A 183 21.91 16.73 10.58
N THR A 184 22.22 15.43 10.51
CA THR A 184 22.90 14.65 11.58
C THR A 184 24.42 14.51 11.38
N ARG A 185 24.97 15.07 10.29
CA ARG A 185 26.42 15.25 10.07
C ARG A 185 26.85 16.72 10.23
N LEU A 186 26.32 17.39 11.25
CA LEU A 186 26.85 18.64 11.79
C LEU A 186 27.09 18.45 13.29
#